data_AF-A0A3S3QVV2-F1
#
_entry.id   AF-A0A3S3QVV2-F1
#
_cell.length_a   1.000
_cell.length_b   1.000
_cell.length_c   1.000
_cell.angle_alpha   90.00
_cell.angle_beta   90.00
_cell.angle_gamma   90.00
#
_symmetry.space_group_name_H-M   'P 1'
#
loop_
_entity.id
_entity.type
_entity.pdbx_description
1 polymer ?
#
loop_
_entity_poly.entity_id
_entity_poly.type
_entity_poly.pdbx_seq_one_letter_code
_entity_poly.pdbx_strand_id
1 'polypeptide(L)'
;VSRHDAAHINDHLDPALEPSVVLMNPPFTVGAFVDGHVADAAWRHVSSAFARLRAGGRLVAITGTGLSPKNPKWRPAFERLQQQGRVVFTAAIDGRVYARHGTTAETRLTIIDKTPAPDPSAFAALPGKATDVETLLSWISDLPPRIPGGFPDSIGALSNGILRNAATQMAARSAARAAPIAASAAVAKSTRPVLPVARAKPVRPTTSASTSAVPLSYELRDWIPEAGGRLTDTIYERYALQSIHIPRAKPHPTPLVQSAAMAAVAPPKPSYRPLLPDAIIDEGLLSEAQIESVIYAG
;
A
#
# COMPACT_ATOMS: atom_id res chain seq x y z
N VAL A 1 17.35 -0.02 1.99
CA VAL A 1 16.95 -0.48 0.64
C VAL A 1 15.65 0.24 0.24
N SER A 2 15.73 1.48 -0.25
CA SER A 2 14.55 2.28 -0.64
C SER A 2 14.42 2.49 -2.16
N ARG A 3 15.44 2.08 -2.93
CA ARG A 3 15.55 2.31 -4.39
C ARG A 3 15.57 1.04 -5.23
N HIS A 4 15.19 -0.10 -4.64
CA HIS A 4 15.22 -1.41 -5.30
C HIS A 4 13.85 -2.05 -5.28
N ASP A 5 13.53 -2.79 -6.35
CA ASP A 5 12.33 -3.62 -6.40
C ASP A 5 12.42 -4.70 -5.30
N ALA A 6 11.40 -4.75 -4.44
CA ALA A 6 11.33 -5.71 -3.35
C ALA A 6 11.15 -7.16 -3.83
N ALA A 7 10.85 -7.39 -5.12
CA ALA A 7 10.99 -8.70 -5.77
C ALA A 7 12.42 -9.26 -5.66
N HIS A 8 13.42 -8.40 -5.47
CA HIS A 8 14.83 -8.76 -5.34
C HIS A 8 15.39 -8.46 -3.95
N ILE A 9 14.52 -8.35 -2.93
CA ILE A 9 14.97 -8.02 -1.57
C ILE A 9 15.96 -9.06 -1.02
N ASN A 10 15.79 -10.34 -1.39
CA ASN A 10 16.75 -11.37 -1.01
C ASN A 10 18.13 -11.18 -1.65
N ASP A 11 18.22 -10.52 -2.79
CA ASP A 11 19.48 -10.33 -3.52
C ASP A 11 20.18 -9.04 -3.07
N HIS A 12 19.40 -8.03 -2.68
CA HIS A 12 19.91 -6.68 -2.39
C HIS A 12 20.06 -6.34 -0.90
N LEU A 13 19.35 -7.05 -0.01
CA LEU A 13 19.50 -6.81 1.42
C LEU A 13 20.82 -7.41 1.91
N ASP A 14 21.51 -6.70 2.82
CA ASP A 14 22.73 -7.20 3.48
C ASP A 14 22.48 -8.63 4.02
N PRO A 15 23.27 -9.65 3.64
CA PRO A 15 23.13 -11.03 4.12
C PRO A 15 23.03 -11.16 5.64
N ALA A 16 23.63 -10.26 6.41
CA ALA A 16 23.55 -10.27 7.88
C ALA A 16 22.14 -9.91 8.42
N LEU A 17 21.29 -9.27 7.61
CA LEU A 17 19.92 -8.93 7.98
C LEU A 17 18.99 -10.11 7.69
N GLU A 18 18.71 -10.89 8.73
CA GLU A 18 17.77 -12.01 8.68
C GLU A 18 16.51 -11.71 9.54
N PRO A 19 15.47 -11.06 8.97
CA PRO A 19 14.31 -10.65 9.74
C PRO A 19 13.55 -11.85 10.33
N SER A 20 13.08 -11.70 11.57
CA SER A 20 12.16 -12.67 12.21
C SER A 20 10.70 -12.48 11.78
N VAL A 21 10.36 -11.30 11.24
CA VAL A 21 9.04 -10.97 10.71
C VAL A 21 9.18 -10.18 9.43
N VAL A 22 8.34 -10.52 8.45
CA VAL A 22 8.08 -9.67 7.28
C VAL A 22 6.60 -9.33 7.24
N LEU A 23 6.27 -8.05 7.13
CA LEU A 23 4.93 -7.57 6.82
C LEU A 23 5.00 -6.84 5.48
N MET A 24 4.11 -7.20 4.54
CA MET A 24 4.18 -6.65 3.19
C MET A 24 2.82 -6.51 2.53
N ASN A 25 2.72 -5.51 1.65
CA ASN A 25 1.60 -5.29 0.74
C ASN A 25 2.17 -5.21 -0.70
N PRO A 26 2.57 -6.35 -1.30
CA PRO A 26 3.15 -6.35 -2.64
C PRO A 26 2.16 -5.84 -3.69
N PRO A 27 2.67 -5.33 -4.82
CA PRO A 27 1.80 -4.84 -5.89
C PRO A 27 0.92 -5.97 -6.45
N PHE A 28 -0.37 -5.68 -6.64
CA PHE A 28 -1.35 -6.68 -7.06
C PHE A 28 -1.25 -7.08 -8.54
N THR A 29 -0.87 -6.14 -9.42
CA THR A 29 -0.93 -6.33 -10.88
C THR A 29 0.16 -5.61 -11.69
N VAL A 30 1.11 -4.91 -11.04
CA VAL A 30 2.12 -4.09 -11.74
C VAL A 30 3.51 -4.41 -11.19
N GLY A 31 4.41 -4.91 -12.04
CA GLY A 31 5.85 -4.90 -11.76
C GLY A 31 6.39 -3.49 -11.97
N ALA A 32 7.41 -3.08 -11.21
CA ALA A 32 8.09 -1.83 -11.50
C ALA A 32 8.68 -1.88 -12.93
N PHE A 33 8.43 -0.85 -13.74
CA PHE A 33 9.02 -0.67 -15.08
C PHE A 33 8.58 -1.62 -16.22
N VAL A 34 7.38 -2.23 -16.16
CA VAL A 34 6.87 -3.05 -17.27
C VAL A 34 5.47 -2.60 -17.70
N ASP A 35 5.29 -2.28 -18.98
CA ASP A 35 3.96 -2.16 -19.60
C ASP A 35 3.34 -3.56 -19.71
N GLY A 36 2.42 -3.88 -18.80
CA GLY A 36 1.65 -5.13 -18.84
C GLY A 36 1.28 -5.69 -17.47
N HIS A 37 0.24 -6.54 -17.44
CA HIS A 37 -0.14 -7.28 -16.24
C HIS A 37 0.91 -8.33 -15.89
N VAL A 38 1.79 -8.01 -14.93
CA VAL A 38 2.76 -8.97 -14.38
C VAL A 38 2.03 -9.79 -13.32
N ALA A 39 1.29 -10.80 -13.76
CA ALA A 39 0.43 -11.62 -12.91
C ALA A 39 1.19 -12.32 -11.77
N ASP A 40 2.52 -12.42 -11.85
CA ASP A 40 3.41 -13.03 -10.87
C ASP A 40 4.18 -12.04 -10.00
N ALA A 41 3.98 -10.72 -10.15
CA ALA A 41 4.70 -9.71 -9.38
C ALA A 41 4.56 -9.93 -7.87
N ALA A 42 3.33 -10.11 -7.38
CA ALA A 42 3.07 -10.41 -5.97
C ALA A 42 3.76 -11.70 -5.49
N TRP A 43 3.78 -12.74 -6.33
CA TRP A 43 4.44 -14.00 -5.98
C TRP A 43 5.96 -13.87 -5.90
N ARG A 44 6.58 -13.10 -6.81
CA ARG A 44 8.03 -12.83 -6.77
C ARG A 44 8.43 -12.13 -5.48
N HIS A 45 7.67 -11.11 -5.09
CA HIS A 45 7.88 -10.38 -3.84
C HIS A 45 7.74 -11.30 -2.62
N VAL A 46 6.66 -12.09 -2.55
CA VAL A 46 6.45 -13.05 -1.46
C VAL A 46 7.59 -14.08 -1.40
N SER A 47 8.00 -14.62 -2.54
CA SER A 47 9.07 -15.62 -2.63
C SER A 47 10.42 -15.05 -2.18
N SER A 48 10.75 -13.83 -2.60
CA SER A 48 11.99 -13.14 -2.24
C SER A 48 12.02 -12.79 -0.75
N ALA A 49 10.93 -12.22 -0.23
CA ALA A 49 10.79 -11.96 1.20
C ALA A 49 10.86 -13.24 2.04
N PHE A 50 10.24 -14.33 1.57
CA PHE A 50 10.30 -15.63 2.23
C PHE A 50 11.71 -16.22 2.22
N ALA A 51 12.45 -16.10 1.12
CA ALA A 51 13.85 -16.52 1.04
C ALA A 51 14.72 -15.78 2.06
N ARG A 52 14.47 -14.48 2.25
CA ARG A 52 15.20 -13.62 3.19
C ARG A 52 14.81 -13.81 4.66
N LEU A 53 13.57 -14.21 4.94
CA LEU A 53 13.09 -14.46 6.30
C LEU A 53 13.98 -15.51 6.99
N ARG A 54 14.33 -15.33 8.27
CA ARG A 54 15.10 -16.37 8.99
C ARG A 54 14.27 -17.62 9.25
N ALA A 55 14.93 -18.76 9.49
CA ALA A 55 14.26 -19.98 9.93
C ALA A 55 13.42 -19.72 11.20
N GLY A 56 12.19 -20.23 11.21
CA GLY A 56 11.21 -20.00 12.29
C GLY A 56 10.54 -18.61 12.28
N GLY A 57 10.89 -17.73 11.34
CA GLY A 57 10.24 -16.43 11.19
C GLY A 57 8.81 -16.52 10.62
N ARG A 58 8.10 -15.39 10.59
CA ARG A 58 6.74 -15.28 10.02
C ARG A 58 6.65 -14.18 8.97
N LEU A 59 6.08 -14.50 7.81
CA LEU A 59 5.72 -13.55 6.76
C LEU A 59 4.20 -13.35 6.74
N VAL A 60 3.77 -12.10 6.66
CA VAL A 60 2.37 -11.68 6.49
C VAL A 60 2.27 -10.83 5.24
N ALA A 61 1.47 -11.27 4.27
CA ALA A 61 1.30 -10.60 2.99
C ALA A 61 -0.17 -10.29 2.69
N ILE A 62 -0.42 -9.07 2.20
CA ILE A 62 -1.70 -8.68 1.60
C ILE A 62 -1.52 -8.74 0.07
N THR A 63 -2.22 -9.65 -0.59
CA THR A 63 -2.10 -9.91 -2.04
C THR A 63 -3.47 -9.83 -2.72
N GLY A 64 -3.51 -9.93 -4.05
CA GLY A 64 -4.80 -10.07 -4.75
C GLY A 64 -5.46 -11.41 -4.44
N THR A 65 -6.79 -11.48 -4.50
CA THR A 65 -7.56 -12.71 -4.18
C THR A 65 -7.14 -13.94 -4.98
N GLY A 66 -6.71 -13.72 -6.23
CA GLY A 66 -6.29 -14.77 -7.15
C GLY A 66 -5.00 -15.49 -6.77
N LEU A 67 -4.11 -14.89 -5.96
CA LEU A 67 -2.90 -15.54 -5.46
C LEU A 67 -3.24 -16.44 -4.28
N SER A 68 -3.71 -17.66 -4.57
CA SER A 68 -4.29 -18.57 -3.59
C SER A 68 -3.82 -20.01 -3.81
N PRO A 69 -3.61 -20.80 -2.75
CA PRO A 69 -3.31 -22.24 -2.89
C PRO A 69 -4.48 -23.03 -3.52
N LYS A 70 -5.71 -22.50 -3.51
CA LYS A 70 -6.86 -23.09 -4.24
C LYS A 70 -6.86 -22.77 -5.74
N ASN A 71 -6.08 -21.78 -6.18
CA ASN A 71 -5.98 -21.46 -7.60
C ASN A 71 -5.03 -22.47 -8.27
N PRO A 72 -5.48 -23.29 -9.24
CA PRO A 72 -4.63 -24.30 -9.89
C PRO A 72 -3.34 -23.71 -10.48
N LYS A 73 -3.37 -22.46 -10.94
CA LYS A 73 -2.18 -21.76 -11.45
C LYS A 73 -1.09 -21.63 -10.39
N TRP A 74 -1.46 -21.37 -9.13
CA TRP A 74 -0.54 -21.05 -8.04
C TRP A 74 -0.27 -22.22 -7.11
N ARG A 75 -1.13 -23.24 -7.11
CA ARG A 75 -1.02 -24.40 -6.24
C ARG A 75 0.37 -25.05 -6.27
N PRO A 76 0.98 -25.36 -7.41
CA PRO A 76 2.32 -25.97 -7.43
C PRO A 76 3.40 -25.08 -6.79
N ALA A 77 3.25 -23.75 -6.88
CA ALA A 77 4.19 -22.80 -6.31
C ALA A 77 4.04 -22.75 -4.78
N PHE A 78 2.81 -22.78 -4.27
CA PHE A 78 2.53 -22.91 -2.85
C PHE A 78 3.00 -24.26 -2.27
N GLU A 79 2.80 -25.37 -2.99
CA GLU A 79 3.30 -26.70 -2.58
C GLU A 79 4.83 -26.70 -2.45
N ARG A 80 5.54 -26.08 -3.41
CA ARG A 80 7.00 -25.90 -3.32
C ARG A 80 7.39 -25.02 -2.13
N LEU A 81 6.68 -23.92 -1.90
CA LEU A 81 6.91 -23.06 -0.73
C LEU A 81 6.72 -23.85 0.57
N GLN A 82 5.73 -24.74 0.64
CA GLN A 82 5.48 -25.56 1.83
C GLN A 82 6.60 -26.58 2.15
N GLN A 83 7.55 -26.82 1.24
CA GLN A 83 8.73 -27.64 1.53
C GLN A 83 9.69 -26.94 2.50
N GLN A 84 9.68 -25.61 2.54
CA GLN A 84 10.57 -24.80 3.39
C GLN A 84 9.80 -23.94 4.40
N GLY A 85 8.49 -23.84 4.24
CA GLY A 85 7.58 -23.05 5.05
C GLY A 85 6.24 -23.74 5.24
N ARG A 86 5.31 -23.05 5.88
CA ARG A 86 3.95 -23.55 6.09
C ARG A 86 2.99 -22.39 6.02
N VAL A 87 1.96 -22.53 5.18
CA VAL A 87 0.88 -21.56 5.13
C VAL A 87 -0.02 -21.80 6.34
N VAL A 88 0.07 -20.93 7.34
CA VAL A 88 -0.71 -21.08 8.59
C VAL A 88 -2.09 -20.47 8.50
N PHE A 89 -2.26 -19.47 7.63
CA PHE A 89 -3.53 -18.82 7.41
C PHE A 89 -3.58 -18.23 6.01
N THR A 90 -4.73 -18.30 5.38
CA THR A 90 -5.02 -17.45 4.24
C THR A 90 -6.52 -17.22 4.11
N ALA A 91 -6.94 -16.00 3.78
CA ALA A 91 -8.36 -15.67 3.61
C ALA A 91 -8.52 -14.53 2.62
N ALA A 92 -9.56 -14.62 1.79
CA ALA A 92 -9.96 -13.46 0.99
C ALA A 92 -10.59 -12.40 1.91
N ILE A 93 -10.49 -11.14 1.51
CA ILE A 93 -11.08 -9.99 2.19
C ILE A 93 -11.97 -9.31 1.15
N ASP A 94 -13.23 -9.13 1.50
CA ASP A 94 -14.20 -8.46 0.65
C ASP A 94 -13.77 -7.02 0.40
N GLY A 95 -13.79 -6.60 -0.86
CA GLY A 95 -13.39 -5.26 -1.26
C GLY A 95 -14.23 -4.16 -0.60
N ARG A 96 -15.47 -4.46 -0.18
CA ARG A 96 -16.34 -3.52 0.54
C ARG A 96 -15.74 -3.02 1.85
N VAL A 97 -14.85 -3.81 2.47
CA VAL A 97 -14.09 -3.39 3.66
C VAL A 97 -13.29 -2.12 3.38
N TYR A 98 -12.79 -1.95 2.15
CA TYR A 98 -12.00 -0.80 1.74
C TYR A 98 -12.83 0.30 1.05
N ALA A 99 -14.15 0.14 0.92
CA ALA A 99 -14.99 1.09 0.17
C ALA A 99 -14.90 2.52 0.73
N ARG A 100 -14.72 2.67 2.06
CA ARG A 100 -14.51 3.96 2.73
C ARG A 100 -13.18 4.63 2.35
N HIS A 101 -12.23 3.86 1.83
CA HIS A 101 -10.92 4.29 1.37
C HIS A 101 -10.85 4.41 -0.16
N GLY A 102 -12.01 4.41 -0.85
CA GLY A 102 -12.08 4.68 -2.28
C GLY A 102 -11.75 3.50 -3.19
N THR A 103 -11.69 2.27 -2.66
CA THR A 103 -11.46 1.06 -3.47
C THR A 103 -12.38 -0.07 -3.05
N THR A 104 -12.77 -0.89 -4.02
CA THR A 104 -13.49 -2.15 -3.79
C THR A 104 -12.68 -3.35 -4.28
N ALA A 105 -11.36 -3.19 -4.39
CA ALA A 105 -10.46 -4.27 -4.76
C ALA A 105 -10.51 -5.36 -3.68
N GLU A 106 -10.88 -6.58 -4.08
CA GLU A 106 -10.79 -7.72 -3.18
C GLU A 106 -9.32 -8.10 -2.97
N THR A 107 -8.94 -8.36 -1.72
CA THR A 107 -7.57 -8.72 -1.35
C THR A 107 -7.56 -10.06 -0.62
N ARG A 108 -6.38 -10.56 -0.29
CA ARG A 108 -6.17 -11.78 0.48
C ARG A 108 -5.06 -11.55 1.48
N LEU A 109 -5.31 -11.88 2.74
CA LEU A 109 -4.26 -11.98 3.75
C LEU A 109 -3.72 -13.41 3.72
N THR A 110 -2.39 -13.55 3.67
CA THR A 110 -1.71 -14.84 3.77
C THR A 110 -0.61 -14.75 4.81
N ILE A 111 -0.55 -15.72 5.72
CA ILE A 111 0.44 -15.81 6.78
C ILE A 111 1.21 -17.13 6.59
N ILE A 112 2.53 -17.01 6.60
CA ILE A 112 3.46 -18.10 6.31
C ILE A 112 4.51 -18.15 7.41
N ASP A 113 4.69 -19.31 8.02
CA ASP A 113 5.83 -19.58 8.91
C ASP A 113 6.97 -20.20 8.10
N LYS A 114 8.22 -19.81 8.35
CA LYS A 114 9.40 -20.44 7.74
C LYS A 114 9.83 -21.69 8.49
N THR A 115 8.90 -22.64 8.51
CA THR A 115 9.06 -24.00 9.02
C THR A 115 8.38 -24.94 8.03
N PRO A 116 9.07 -25.97 7.51
CA PRO A 116 8.48 -26.92 6.57
C PRO A 116 7.12 -27.46 7.02
N ALA A 117 6.16 -27.55 6.11
CA ALA A 117 4.91 -28.23 6.36
C ALA A 117 5.15 -29.76 6.40
N PRO A 118 4.49 -30.50 7.32
CA PRO A 118 4.59 -31.96 7.35
C PRO A 118 4.14 -32.62 6.04
N ASP A 119 3.10 -32.07 5.41
CA ASP A 119 2.62 -32.44 4.09
C ASP A 119 2.53 -31.18 3.22
N PRO A 120 3.43 -30.99 2.24
CA PRO A 120 3.43 -29.83 1.36
C PRO A 120 2.17 -29.68 0.49
N SER A 121 1.40 -30.75 0.29
CA SER A 121 0.16 -30.75 -0.50
C SER A 121 -1.09 -30.42 0.33
N ALA A 122 -0.99 -30.52 1.66
CA ALA A 122 -2.07 -30.22 2.58
C ALA A 122 -2.05 -28.75 2.99
N PHE A 123 -3.13 -28.03 2.69
CA PHE A 123 -3.35 -26.65 3.11
C PHE A 123 -4.44 -26.59 4.18
N ALA A 124 -4.25 -25.75 5.20
CA ALA A 124 -5.25 -25.51 6.22
C ALA A 124 -6.59 -25.08 5.60
N ALA A 125 -7.70 -25.44 6.25
CA ALA A 125 -9.02 -25.04 5.80
C ALA A 125 -9.11 -23.51 5.71
N LEU A 126 -9.32 -23.01 4.50
CA LEU A 126 -9.51 -21.61 4.22
C LEU A 126 -10.84 -21.15 4.84
N PRO A 127 -10.86 -20.19 5.79
CA PRO A 127 -12.10 -19.70 6.41
C PRO A 127 -13.04 -18.98 5.43
N GLY A 128 -12.62 -18.82 4.17
CA GLY A 128 -13.42 -18.27 3.09
C GLY A 128 -13.05 -16.82 2.80
N LYS A 129 -14.06 -15.95 2.81
CA LYS A 129 -13.92 -14.51 2.57
C LYS A 129 -14.43 -13.74 3.79
N ALA A 130 -13.56 -12.92 4.39
CA ALA A 130 -13.95 -12.00 5.44
C ALA A 130 -14.77 -10.86 4.84
N THR A 131 -15.99 -10.65 5.33
CA THR A 131 -16.89 -9.58 4.90
C THR A 131 -16.63 -8.25 5.61
N ASP A 132 -15.92 -8.30 6.74
CA ASP A 132 -15.63 -7.20 7.63
C ASP A 132 -14.33 -7.46 8.42
N VAL A 133 -13.83 -6.40 9.06
CA VAL A 133 -12.57 -6.43 9.82
C VAL A 133 -12.70 -7.27 11.08
N GLU A 134 -13.87 -7.31 11.69
CA GLU A 134 -14.12 -8.05 12.94
C GLU A 134 -14.00 -9.56 12.73
N THR A 135 -14.62 -10.07 11.66
CA THR A 135 -14.50 -11.45 11.22
C THR A 135 -13.04 -11.82 10.94
N LEU A 136 -12.31 -10.96 10.21
CA LEU A 136 -10.90 -11.19 9.92
C LEU A 136 -10.05 -11.24 11.20
N LEU A 137 -10.27 -10.30 12.13
CA LEU A 137 -9.54 -10.25 13.40
C LEU A 137 -9.85 -11.44 14.30
N SER A 138 -11.10 -11.89 14.34
CA SER A 138 -11.50 -13.11 15.05
C SER A 138 -10.68 -14.30 14.58
N TRP A 139 -10.62 -14.53 13.26
CA TRP A 139 -9.82 -15.62 12.69
C TRP A 139 -8.32 -15.51 12.96
N ILE A 140 -7.77 -14.30 12.92
CA ILE A 140 -6.32 -14.08 13.18
C ILE A 140 -6.00 -14.26 14.67
N SER A 141 -6.93 -13.91 15.56
CA SER A 141 -6.74 -14.04 17.01
C SER A 141 -6.67 -15.49 17.47
N ASP A 142 -7.31 -16.40 16.73
CA ASP A 142 -7.29 -17.84 16.99
C ASP A 142 -6.06 -18.54 16.42
N LEU A 143 -5.17 -17.82 15.73
CA LEU A 143 -3.98 -18.44 15.13
C LEU A 143 -2.98 -18.87 16.21
N PRO A 144 -2.28 -20.01 15.97
CA PRO A 144 -1.25 -20.44 16.88
C PRO A 144 -0.19 -19.34 17.05
N PRO A 145 0.31 -19.14 18.28
CA PRO A 145 1.44 -18.26 18.54
C PRO A 145 2.59 -18.59 17.60
N ARG A 146 3.38 -17.57 17.26
CA ARG A 146 4.62 -17.78 16.51
C ARG A 146 5.49 -18.79 17.27
N ILE A 147 6.09 -19.71 16.53
CA ILE A 147 7.05 -20.66 17.12
C ILE A 147 8.12 -19.82 17.82
N PRO A 148 8.37 -20.02 19.13
CA PRO A 148 9.38 -19.27 19.86
C PRO A 148 10.76 -19.62 19.31
N GLY A 149 11.30 -18.83 18.39
CA GLY A 149 12.62 -19.06 17.80
C GLY A 149 13.75 -18.37 18.56
N GLY A 150 13.62 -18.23 19.88
CA GLY A 150 14.65 -17.60 20.72
C GLY A 150 15.02 -16.21 20.22
N PHE A 151 14.03 -15.39 19.84
CA PHE A 151 14.25 -14.07 19.25
C PHE A 151 14.30 -13.01 20.37
N PRO A 152 15.49 -12.55 20.82
CA PRO A 152 15.60 -11.53 21.86
C PRO A 152 14.90 -10.21 21.47
N ASP A 153 14.80 -9.95 20.16
CA ASP A 153 14.19 -8.72 19.61
C ASP A 153 12.69 -8.87 19.31
N SER A 154 12.07 -10.03 19.56
CA SER A 154 10.62 -10.15 19.36
C SER A 154 9.87 -9.41 20.45
N ILE A 155 9.22 -8.32 20.06
CA ILE A 155 8.16 -7.62 20.80
C ILE A 155 6.88 -8.50 20.90
N GLY A 156 7.02 -9.82 21.09
CA GLY A 156 5.90 -10.74 21.26
C GLY A 156 5.17 -10.51 22.59
N ALA A 157 5.90 -10.09 23.63
CA ALA A 157 5.35 -9.88 24.97
C ALA A 157 4.44 -8.63 25.07
N LEU A 158 4.65 -7.59 24.25
CA LEU A 158 3.84 -6.35 24.30
C LEU A 158 2.60 -6.38 23.38
N SER A 159 2.50 -7.36 22.46
CA SER A 159 1.52 -7.35 21.37
C SER A 159 0.08 -7.75 21.78
N ASN A 160 -0.08 -8.52 22.86
CA ASN A 160 -1.41 -8.96 23.32
C ASN A 160 -2.30 -7.81 23.80
N GLY A 161 -1.72 -6.69 24.25
CA GLY A 161 -2.47 -5.50 24.66
C GLY A 161 -2.95 -4.65 23.49
N ILE A 162 -2.19 -4.60 22.39
CA ILE A 162 -2.48 -3.72 21.24
C ILE A 162 -3.65 -4.26 20.41
N LEU A 163 -3.72 -5.57 20.16
CA LEU A 163 -4.81 -6.19 19.41
C LEU A 163 -6.17 -6.05 20.11
N ARG A 164 -6.20 -6.23 21.45
CA ARG A 164 -7.42 -6.05 22.25
C ARG A 164 -7.91 -4.60 22.22
N ASN A 165 -7.00 -3.64 22.31
CA ASN A 165 -7.35 -2.20 22.26
C ASN A 165 -7.82 -1.75 20.87
N ALA A 166 -7.22 -2.27 19.80
CA ALA A 166 -7.67 -1.98 18.43
C ALA A 166 -9.06 -2.57 18.14
N ALA A 167 -9.30 -3.82 18.58
CA ALA A 167 -10.61 -4.47 18.45
C ALA A 167 -11.70 -3.74 19.26
N THR A 168 -11.43 -3.33 20.51
CA THR A 168 -12.40 -2.58 21.33
C THR A 168 -12.67 -1.18 20.79
N GLN A 169 -11.66 -0.48 20.27
CA GLN A 169 -11.85 0.83 19.62
C GLN A 169 -12.68 0.73 18.33
N MET A 170 -12.55 -0.35 17.57
CA MET A 170 -13.38 -0.56 16.37
C MET A 170 -14.81 -1.02 16.71
N ALA A 171 -14.98 -1.89 17.72
CA ALA A 171 -16.30 -2.29 18.21
C ALA A 171 -17.10 -1.10 18.79
N ALA A 172 -16.44 -0.20 19.53
CA ALA A 172 -17.06 1.02 20.06
C ALA A 172 -17.53 1.98 18.94
N ARG A 173 -16.79 2.04 17.82
CA ARG A 173 -17.19 2.82 16.64
C ARG A 173 -18.37 2.19 15.88
N SER A 174 -18.54 0.87 15.94
CA SER A 174 -19.70 0.18 15.36
C SER A 174 -20.95 0.30 16.24
N ALA A 175 -20.82 0.23 17.57
CA ALA A 175 -21.93 0.37 18.51
C ALA A 175 -22.54 1.79 18.50
N ALA A 176 -21.72 2.82 18.29
CA ALA A 176 -22.19 4.22 18.17
C ALA A 176 -23.03 4.50 16.90
N ARG A 177 -23.17 3.53 15.98
CA ARG A 177 -23.89 3.69 14.71
C ARG A 177 -25.20 2.90 14.61
N ALA A 178 -25.62 2.25 15.70
CA ALA A 178 -26.92 1.59 15.77
C ALA A 178 -28.05 2.59 16.08
N ALA A 179 -28.37 3.45 15.11
CA ALA A 179 -29.65 4.14 15.02
C ALA A 179 -30.16 4.00 13.58
N PRO A 180 -31.39 3.50 13.35
CA PRO A 180 -31.86 3.28 12.00
C PRO A 180 -32.26 4.62 11.40
N ILE A 181 -31.65 4.99 10.27
CA ILE A 181 -32.25 5.98 9.38
C ILE A 181 -32.71 5.19 8.15
N ALA A 182 -34.02 4.96 8.10
CA ALA A 182 -34.67 4.54 6.87
C ALA A 182 -34.61 5.72 5.88
N ALA A 183 -34.03 5.49 4.71
CA ALA A 183 -34.17 6.38 3.57
C ALA A 183 -34.34 5.54 2.31
N SER A 184 -35.59 5.52 1.82
CA SER A 184 -35.95 5.11 0.48
C SER A 184 -35.61 6.26 -0.48
N ALA A 185 -34.95 5.98 -1.60
CA ALA A 185 -35.05 6.84 -2.79
C ALA A 185 -34.66 6.07 -4.06
N ALA A 186 -35.57 6.18 -5.03
CA ALA A 186 -35.57 5.62 -6.37
C ALA A 186 -34.30 5.93 -7.21
N VAL A 187 -33.89 4.94 -8.00
CA VAL A 187 -32.90 5.09 -9.06
C VAL A 187 -33.60 5.60 -10.32
N ALA A 188 -33.42 6.89 -10.65
CA ALA A 188 -33.69 7.40 -11.99
C ALA A 188 -32.43 7.24 -12.85
N LYS A 189 -32.52 6.43 -13.91
CA LYS A 189 -31.47 6.29 -14.92
C LYS A 189 -31.38 7.58 -15.74
N SER A 190 -30.25 8.27 -15.70
CA SER A 190 -29.91 9.30 -16.68
C SER A 190 -28.68 8.85 -17.47
N THR A 191 -28.92 8.37 -18.68
CA THR A 191 -27.91 8.18 -19.71
C THR A 191 -27.62 9.53 -20.36
N ARG A 192 -26.39 10.04 -20.25
CA ARG A 192 -25.88 11.11 -21.12
C ARG A 192 -24.62 10.60 -21.85
N PRO A 193 -24.46 10.94 -23.14
CA PRO A 193 -23.35 10.43 -23.95
C PRO A 193 -22.05 11.16 -23.58
N VAL A 194 -20.96 10.39 -23.55
CA VAL A 194 -19.59 10.90 -23.41
C VAL A 194 -19.13 11.37 -24.79
N LEU A 195 -18.83 12.66 -24.93
CA LEU A 195 -18.11 13.21 -26.08
C LEU A 195 -16.62 12.81 -25.97
N PRO A 196 -15.94 12.48 -27.08
CA PRO A 196 -14.55 12.06 -27.06
C PRO A 196 -13.63 13.25 -26.75
N VAL A 197 -12.84 13.15 -25.68
CA VAL A 197 -11.74 14.06 -25.38
C VAL A 197 -10.55 13.67 -26.27
N ALA A 198 -10.19 14.56 -27.20
CA ALA A 198 -8.98 14.42 -27.99
C ALA A 198 -7.75 14.50 -27.07
N ARG A 199 -6.94 13.44 -27.08
CA ARG A 199 -5.67 13.37 -26.35
C ARG A 199 -4.65 14.25 -27.07
N ALA A 200 -4.39 15.44 -26.53
CA ALA A 200 -3.28 16.26 -26.98
C ALA A 200 -1.96 15.51 -26.73
N LYS A 201 -1.16 15.32 -27.79
CA LYS A 201 0.20 14.78 -27.66
C LYS A 201 1.06 15.83 -26.94
N PRO A 202 1.82 15.47 -25.89
CA PRO A 202 2.79 16.41 -25.33
C PRO A 202 3.88 16.66 -26.37
N VAL A 203 3.99 17.90 -26.82
CA VAL A 203 5.14 18.38 -27.59
C VAL A 203 6.31 18.49 -26.60
N ARG A 204 7.36 17.72 -26.85
CA ARG A 204 8.59 17.73 -26.06
C ARG A 204 9.37 19.00 -26.44
N PRO A 205 9.61 19.96 -25.54
CA PRO A 205 10.58 21.01 -25.80
C PRO A 205 11.96 20.35 -25.85
N THR A 206 12.63 20.45 -26.99
CA THR A 206 14.07 20.21 -27.07
C THR A 206 14.78 21.48 -26.62
N THR A 207 15.36 21.47 -25.43
CA THR A 207 16.37 22.46 -25.04
C THR A 207 17.62 21.73 -24.58
N SER A 208 18.56 21.60 -25.51
CA SER A 208 19.97 21.46 -25.22
C SER A 208 20.48 22.81 -24.71
N ALA A 209 20.68 22.90 -23.39
CA ALA A 209 21.62 23.83 -22.79
C ALA A 209 22.08 23.20 -21.48
N SER A 210 23.39 22.99 -21.35
CA SER A 210 24.05 22.56 -20.13
C SER A 210 23.99 23.68 -19.09
N THR A 211 22.81 23.90 -18.51
CA THR A 211 22.63 24.78 -17.37
C THR A 211 23.08 23.99 -16.13
N SER A 212 23.97 24.58 -15.33
CA SER A 212 24.46 23.97 -14.09
C SER A 212 23.28 23.55 -13.22
N ALA A 213 23.16 22.26 -12.91
CA ALA A 213 22.14 21.75 -12.00
C ALA A 213 22.54 22.05 -10.56
N VAL A 214 21.67 22.72 -9.82
CA VAL A 214 21.91 23.14 -8.43
C VAL A 214 20.96 22.37 -7.51
N PRO A 215 21.32 22.08 -6.25
CA PRO A 215 20.39 21.47 -5.30
C PRO A 215 19.11 22.31 -5.15
N LEU A 216 17.96 21.66 -5.36
CA LEU A 216 16.67 22.30 -5.24
C LEU A 216 16.44 22.86 -3.83
N SER A 217 16.19 24.17 -3.77
CA SER A 217 15.81 24.86 -2.54
C SER A 217 14.30 24.76 -2.34
N TYR A 218 13.90 24.26 -1.16
CA TYR A 218 12.53 24.23 -0.68
C TYR A 218 12.53 24.37 0.83
N GLU A 219 11.45 24.92 1.34
CA GLU A 219 11.20 25.15 2.76
C GLU A 219 10.25 24.08 3.29
N LEU A 220 10.49 23.61 4.52
CA LEU A 220 9.57 22.71 5.20
C LEU A 220 8.42 23.54 5.78
N ARG A 221 7.20 23.06 5.59
CA ARG A 221 6.01 23.63 6.20
C ARG A 221 5.49 22.72 7.30
N ASP A 222 5.07 23.34 8.40
CA ASP A 222 4.23 22.69 9.38
C ASP A 222 2.80 22.76 8.88
N TRP A 223 2.27 21.61 8.50
CA TRP A 223 0.88 21.52 8.06
C TRP A 223 -0.04 21.73 9.25
N ILE A 224 -0.87 22.78 9.16
CA ILE A 224 -1.95 23.05 10.09
C ILE A 224 -3.24 22.78 9.31
N PRO A 225 -4.05 21.78 9.68
CA PRO A 225 -5.37 21.63 9.08
C PRO A 225 -6.15 22.92 9.31
N GLU A 226 -6.81 23.46 8.27
CA GLU A 226 -7.63 24.66 8.42
C GLU A 226 -8.59 24.49 9.60
N ALA A 227 -8.71 25.53 10.43
CA ALA A 227 -9.42 25.53 11.70
C ALA A 227 -10.91 25.20 11.47
N GLY A 228 -11.22 23.91 11.51
CA GLY A 228 -12.55 23.39 11.20
C GLY A 228 -12.46 22.01 10.60
N GLY A 229 -11.84 21.06 11.31
CA GLY A 229 -11.72 19.63 10.97
C GLY A 229 -13.04 18.86 10.76
N ARG A 230 -14.06 19.51 10.19
CA ARG A 230 -15.00 18.87 9.29
C ARG A 230 -14.18 18.39 8.10
N LEU A 231 -13.99 17.08 8.04
CA LEU A 231 -14.00 16.39 6.76
C LEU A 231 -15.08 17.07 5.91
N THR A 232 -14.67 17.75 4.85
CA THR A 232 -15.65 18.26 3.91
C THR A 232 -16.43 17.03 3.43
N ASP A 233 -17.77 17.07 3.36
CA ASP A 233 -18.57 15.93 2.88
C ASP A 233 -18.30 15.58 1.40
N THR A 234 -17.28 16.19 0.79
CA THR A 234 -16.78 15.95 -0.56
C THR A 234 -15.74 14.84 -0.59
N ILE A 235 -15.98 13.84 -1.44
CA ILE A 235 -15.07 12.70 -1.64
C ILE A 235 -13.68 13.14 -2.16
N TYR A 236 -13.62 14.29 -2.84
CA TYR A 236 -12.41 14.86 -3.43
C TYR A 236 -12.19 16.30 -2.97
N GLU A 237 -10.95 16.60 -2.60
CA GLU A 237 -10.46 17.94 -2.25
C GLU A 237 -9.38 18.37 -3.25
N ARG A 238 -9.14 19.68 -3.37
CA ARG A 238 -8.06 20.18 -4.23
C ARG A 238 -6.70 19.75 -3.69
N TYR A 239 -5.82 19.33 -4.59
CA TYR A 239 -4.45 19.02 -4.23
C TYR A 239 -3.65 20.29 -3.96
N ALA A 240 -2.87 20.28 -2.88
CA ALA A 240 -1.90 21.31 -2.55
C ALA A 240 -0.74 20.68 -1.76
N LEU A 241 0.47 21.24 -1.88
CA LEU A 241 1.65 20.79 -1.14
C LEU A 241 1.44 21.06 0.36
N GLN A 242 1.53 20.02 1.18
CA GLN A 242 1.21 20.10 2.62
C GLN A 242 2.44 20.28 3.49
N SER A 243 3.56 19.65 3.13
CA SER A 243 4.77 19.57 3.97
C SER A 243 5.94 20.41 3.48
N ILE A 244 5.84 20.97 2.27
CA ILE A 244 6.91 21.75 1.65
C ILE A 244 6.37 22.96 0.89
N HIS A 245 7.23 23.97 0.75
CA HIS A 245 7.04 25.08 -0.17
C HIS A 245 8.25 25.18 -1.07
N ILE A 246 8.00 25.21 -2.38
CA ILE A 246 9.05 25.35 -3.39
C ILE A 246 8.94 26.76 -3.97
N PRO A 247 9.86 27.68 -3.62
CA PRO A 247 9.85 29.03 -4.16
C PRO A 247 9.91 29.00 -5.70
N ARG A 248 9.14 29.90 -6.33
CA ARG A 248 9.05 30.07 -7.81
C ARG A 248 8.38 28.92 -8.57
N ALA A 249 8.04 27.80 -7.93
CA ALA A 249 7.36 26.71 -8.62
C ALA A 249 5.99 27.14 -9.14
N LYS A 250 5.67 26.72 -10.36
CA LYS A 250 4.37 27.03 -10.98
C LYS A 250 3.32 25.98 -10.61
N PRO A 251 2.05 26.36 -10.47
CA PRO A 251 0.97 25.42 -10.22
C PRO A 251 0.80 24.44 -11.38
N HIS A 252 0.22 23.27 -11.10
CA HIS A 252 -0.06 22.30 -12.15
C HIS A 252 -1.12 22.85 -13.13
N PRO A 253 -0.93 22.69 -14.46
CA PRO A 253 -1.81 23.31 -15.47
C PRO A 253 -3.25 22.78 -15.42
N THR A 254 -3.43 21.54 -14.98
CA THR A 254 -4.75 20.94 -14.73
C THR A 254 -5.07 20.95 -13.24
N PRO A 255 -6.31 21.27 -12.81
CA PRO A 255 -6.72 21.14 -11.42
C PRO A 255 -6.54 19.70 -10.92
N LEU A 256 -5.68 19.54 -9.93
CA LEU A 256 -5.44 18.25 -9.29
C LEU A 256 -6.36 18.11 -8.07
N VAL A 257 -6.81 16.88 -7.85
CA VAL A 257 -7.66 16.51 -6.71
C VAL A 257 -7.08 15.31 -5.98
N GLN A 258 -7.32 15.24 -4.68
CA GLN A 258 -6.97 14.14 -3.80
C GLN A 258 -8.17 13.73 -2.96
N SER A 259 -8.16 12.50 -2.42
CA SER A 259 -9.22 12.10 -1.49
C SER A 259 -9.14 12.92 -0.20
N ALA A 260 -10.29 13.20 0.42
CA ALA A 260 -10.33 13.90 1.72
C ALA A 260 -9.49 13.18 2.79
N ALA A 261 -9.40 11.85 2.73
CA ALA A 261 -8.56 11.06 3.63
C ALA A 261 -7.06 11.33 3.43
N MET A 262 -6.60 11.52 2.19
CA MET A 262 -5.21 11.90 1.90
C MET A 262 -4.95 13.35 2.29
N ALA A 263 -5.92 14.24 2.08
CA ALA A 263 -5.79 15.64 2.47
C ALA A 263 -5.69 15.84 4.00
N ALA A 264 -6.23 14.92 4.78
CA ALA A 264 -6.23 14.99 6.25
C ALA A 264 -4.87 14.68 6.91
N VAL A 265 -3.87 14.21 6.17
CA VAL A 265 -2.56 13.84 6.73
C VAL A 265 -1.43 14.30 5.82
N ALA A 266 -0.57 15.17 6.34
CA ALA A 266 0.60 15.64 5.63
C ALA A 266 1.64 14.53 5.38
N PRO A 267 2.26 14.45 4.18
CA PRO A 267 3.40 13.57 3.93
C PRO A 267 4.58 13.84 4.87
N PRO A 268 5.49 12.88 5.11
CA PRO A 268 6.65 13.12 5.96
C PRO A 268 7.53 14.25 5.43
N LYS A 269 8.20 15.00 6.30
CA LYS A 269 9.10 16.08 5.88
C LYS A 269 10.30 15.49 5.12
N PRO A 270 10.53 15.84 3.84
CA PRO A 270 11.61 15.27 3.06
C PRO A 270 12.96 15.92 3.43
N SER A 271 14.04 15.19 3.14
CA SER A 271 15.43 15.68 3.30
C SER A 271 16.22 15.67 2.00
N TYR A 272 15.79 14.89 0.99
CA TYR A 272 16.41 14.85 -0.32
C TYR A 272 16.24 16.17 -1.07
N ARG A 273 17.30 16.62 -1.76
CA ARG A 273 17.30 17.81 -2.61
C ARG A 273 17.83 17.43 -4.00
N PRO A 274 16.95 17.18 -4.99
CA PRO A 274 17.39 16.82 -6.33
C PRO A 274 18.21 17.95 -6.96
N LEU A 275 19.22 17.59 -7.76
CA LEU A 275 19.96 18.54 -8.59
C LEU A 275 19.14 18.82 -9.84
N LEU A 276 18.59 20.03 -9.95
CA LEU A 276 17.76 20.45 -11.08
C LEU A 276 18.28 21.78 -11.64
N PRO A 277 18.28 21.97 -12.98
CA PRO A 277 18.45 23.29 -13.57
C PRO A 277 17.34 24.24 -13.11
N ASP A 278 17.68 25.50 -12.83
CA ASP A 278 16.71 26.53 -12.42
C ASP A 278 15.56 26.72 -13.42
N ALA A 279 15.86 26.54 -14.73
CA ALA A 279 14.88 26.61 -15.81
C ALA A 279 13.68 25.68 -15.61
N ILE A 280 13.85 24.52 -14.95
CA ILE A 280 12.73 23.60 -14.68
C ILE A 280 11.67 24.27 -13.82
N ILE A 281 12.09 25.12 -12.88
CA ILE A 281 11.22 25.85 -11.96
C ILE A 281 10.74 27.15 -12.61
N ASP A 282 11.67 27.96 -13.10
CA ASP A 282 11.40 29.31 -13.62
C ASP A 282 10.52 29.30 -14.88
N GLU A 283 10.78 28.36 -15.79
CA GLU A 283 9.97 28.19 -16.98
C GLU A 283 8.71 27.36 -16.69
N GLY A 284 8.67 26.65 -15.55
CA GLY A 284 7.56 25.77 -15.15
C GLY A 284 7.45 24.53 -16.02
N LEU A 285 8.60 23.99 -16.45
CA LEU A 285 8.66 22.72 -17.19
C LEU A 285 8.12 21.56 -16.37
N LEU A 286 8.26 21.65 -15.04
CA LEU A 286 7.55 20.82 -14.08
C LEU A 286 6.72 21.71 -13.15
N SER A 287 5.52 21.24 -12.81
CA SER A 287 4.71 21.89 -11.79
C SER A 287 5.19 21.58 -10.38
N GLU A 288 4.74 22.36 -9.40
CA GLU A 288 5.01 22.13 -7.98
C GLU A 288 4.71 20.69 -7.52
N ALA A 289 3.60 20.09 -7.97
CA ALA A 289 3.21 18.72 -7.62
C ALA A 289 4.15 17.66 -8.25
N GLN A 290 4.62 17.93 -9.48
CA GLN A 290 5.58 17.05 -10.14
C GLN A 290 6.97 17.15 -9.48
N ILE A 291 7.38 18.36 -9.09
CA ILE A 291 8.64 18.59 -8.37
C ILE A 291 8.59 17.93 -6.98
N GLU A 292 7.47 18.04 -6.26
CA GLU A 292 7.24 17.33 -4.99
C GLU A 292 7.42 15.81 -5.15
N SER A 293 6.87 15.23 -6.23
CA SER A 293 7.05 13.82 -6.54
C SER A 293 8.53 13.44 -6.73
N VAL A 294 9.32 14.32 -7.38
CA VAL A 294 10.78 14.12 -7.56
C VAL A 294 11.52 14.21 -6.23
N ILE A 295 11.12 15.10 -5.32
CA ILE A 295 11.71 15.22 -3.98
C ILE A 295 11.46 13.94 -3.17
N TYR A 296 10.26 13.38 -3.21
CA TYR A 296 9.92 12.16 -2.46
C TYR A 296 10.45 10.86 -3.07
N ALA A 297 10.95 10.91 -4.31
CA ALA A 297 11.54 9.73 -4.95
C ALA A 297 12.99 9.42 -4.50
N GLY A 298 13.64 10.35 -3.77
CA GLY A 298 15.06 10.26 -3.41
C GLY A 298 15.36 9.79 -2.00
#